data_AF-A0A3A9VMJ8-F1
#
_entry.id   AF-A0A3A9VMJ8-F1
#
_cell.length_a   1.000
_cell.length_b   1.000
_cell.length_c   1.000
_cell.angle_alpha   90.00
_cell.angle_beta   90.00
_cell.angle_gamma   90.00
#
_symmetry.space_group_name_H-M   'P 1'
#
loop_
_entity.id
_entity.type
_entity.pdbx_description
1 polymer ?
#
loop_
_entity_poly.entity_id
_entity_poly.type
_entity_poly.pdbx_seq_one_letter_code
_entity_poly.pdbx_strand_id
1 'polypeptide(L)'
;MNKEIKIYIGLTSLLLIDLIFYLTFEISFIGNLIDRTILWVWFISTFYIVFKYIRRRWAKIYGGILIIMIGMSLLPMMVPFLTTIGFAIVSQDSIKIDNEIHIRETSKSVIAMPYISVLKDYWIFEREIGKTDFNFEINNEFFRIDDAKSIKRLPESNDQKIILEFEFENGKILREI
;
A
#
# COMPACT_ATOMS: atom_id res chain seq x y z
N MET A 1 34.18 -3.26 -8.51
CA MET A 1 32.85 -3.79 -8.14
C MET A 1 32.12 -4.23 -9.40
N ASN A 2 31.65 -5.48 -9.46
CA ASN A 2 31.00 -6.05 -10.64
C ASN A 2 29.77 -5.22 -11.05
N LYS A 3 29.51 -5.08 -12.36
CA LYS A 3 28.38 -4.31 -12.90
C LYS A 3 27.04 -4.75 -12.31
N GLU A 4 26.86 -6.05 -12.11
CA GLU A 4 25.67 -6.66 -11.50
C GLU A 4 25.44 -6.20 -10.07
N ILE A 5 26.50 -6.12 -9.25
CA ILE A 5 26.41 -5.67 -7.87
C ILE A 5 26.04 -4.18 -7.82
N LYS A 6 26.57 -3.36 -8.75
CA LYS A 6 26.18 -1.96 -8.87
C LYS A 6 24.69 -1.80 -9.19
N ILE A 7 24.17 -2.60 -10.14
CA ILE A 7 22.75 -2.60 -10.50
C ILE A 7 21.90 -3.02 -9.31
N TYR A 8 22.29 -4.08 -8.60
CA TYR A 8 21.59 -4.56 -7.42
C TYR A 8 21.53 -3.51 -6.29
N ILE A 9 22.65 -2.80 -6.05
CA ILE A 9 22.68 -1.71 -5.07
C ILE A 9 21.73 -0.60 -5.48
N GLY A 10 21.75 -0.19 -6.76
CA GLY A 10 20.82 0.83 -7.28
C GLY A 10 19.35 0.42 -7.12
N LEU A 11 19.01 -0.82 -7.42
CA LEU A 11 17.67 -1.37 -7.24
C LEU A 11 17.26 -1.41 -5.76
N THR A 12 18.18 -1.78 -4.87
CA THR A 12 17.94 -1.79 -3.42
C THR A 12 17.72 -0.37 -2.90
N SER A 13 18.51 0.60 -3.36
CA SER A 13 18.31 2.01 -3.01
C SER A 13 16.96 2.54 -3.49
N LEU A 14 16.54 2.18 -4.71
CA LEU A 14 15.22 2.55 -5.24
C LEU A 14 14.09 2.01 -4.34
N LEU A 15 14.14 0.72 -3.99
CA LEU A 15 13.16 0.09 -3.10
C LEU A 15 13.11 0.77 -1.72
N LEU A 16 14.27 1.13 -1.16
CA LEU A 16 14.32 1.80 0.14
C LEU A 16 13.73 3.21 0.09
N ILE A 17 13.99 3.97 -0.98
CA ILE A 17 13.42 5.31 -1.18
C ILE A 17 11.91 5.21 -1.30
N ASP A 18 11.42 4.28 -2.12
CA ASP A 18 10.00 3.99 -2.30
C ASP A 18 9.30 3.66 -0.97
N LEU A 19 9.89 2.76 -0.18
CA LEU A 19 9.39 2.39 1.14
C LEU A 19 9.37 3.58 2.12
N ILE A 20 10.37 4.46 2.07
CA ILE A 20 10.41 5.67 2.91
C ILE A 20 9.28 6.63 2.52
N PHE A 21 9.05 6.84 1.23
CA PHE A 21 7.95 7.67 0.73
C PHE A 21 6.59 7.14 1.19
N TYR A 22 6.39 5.83 1.06
CA TYR A 22 5.16 5.17 1.50
C TYR A 22 4.93 5.30 3.01
N LEU A 23 5.95 5.07 3.83
CA LEU A 23 5.80 5.07 5.28
C LEU A 23 5.72 6.48 5.90
N THR A 24 6.43 7.45 5.34
CA THR A 24 6.59 8.79 5.94
C THR A 24 5.65 9.82 5.33
N PHE A 25 5.39 9.72 4.02
CA PHE A 25 4.60 10.71 3.29
C PHE A 25 3.24 10.17 2.81
N GLU A 26 2.98 8.87 3.02
CA GLU A 26 1.82 8.14 2.49
C GLU A 26 1.68 8.31 0.97
N ILE A 27 2.82 8.36 0.27
CA ILE A 27 2.90 8.45 -1.20
C ILE A 27 3.26 7.07 -1.76
N SER A 28 2.51 6.63 -2.76
CA SER A 28 2.79 5.43 -3.56
C SER A 28 2.61 5.72 -5.06
N PHE A 29 2.99 4.79 -5.92
CA PHE A 29 2.57 4.88 -7.32
C PHE A 29 1.09 4.54 -7.48
N ILE A 30 0.46 5.12 -8.51
CA ILE A 30 -0.96 4.89 -8.79
C ILE A 30 -1.27 3.40 -8.88
N GLY A 31 -2.21 2.94 -8.06
CA GLY A 31 -2.66 1.55 -8.02
C GLY A 31 -1.65 0.55 -7.42
N ASN A 32 -0.57 1.02 -6.80
CA ASN A 32 0.48 0.21 -6.13
C ASN A 32 1.19 -0.83 -7.02
N LEU A 33 0.96 -0.83 -8.34
CA LEU A 33 1.46 -1.85 -9.25
C LEU A 33 2.96 -1.71 -9.50
N ILE A 34 3.44 -0.47 -9.60
CA ILE A 34 4.85 -0.17 -9.80
C ILE A 34 5.64 -0.53 -8.54
N ASP A 35 5.15 -0.17 -7.35
CA ASP A 35 5.75 -0.49 -6.06
C ASP A 35 5.92 -2.01 -5.90
N ARG A 36 4.87 -2.78 -6.23
CA ARG A 36 4.92 -4.26 -6.23
C ARG A 36 5.94 -4.82 -7.22
N THR A 37 6.01 -4.22 -8.42
CA THR A 37 6.96 -4.67 -9.45
C THR A 37 8.39 -4.46 -8.98
N ILE A 38 8.70 -3.30 -8.39
CA ILE A 38 10.02 -3.00 -7.82
C ILE A 38 10.37 -4.02 -6.73
N LEU A 39 9.42 -4.33 -5.85
CA LEU A 39 9.59 -5.32 -4.79
C LEU A 39 9.90 -6.72 -5.33
N TRP A 40 9.12 -7.21 -6.30
CA TRP A 40 9.34 -8.54 -6.89
C TRP A 40 10.66 -8.64 -7.67
N VAL A 41 11.00 -7.61 -8.44
CA VAL A 41 12.28 -7.55 -9.17
C VAL A 41 13.45 -7.51 -8.20
N TRP A 42 13.35 -6.76 -7.11
CA TRP A 42 14.35 -6.76 -6.04
C TRP A 42 14.46 -8.15 -5.40
N PHE A 43 13.34 -8.78 -5.02
CA PHE A 43 13.33 -10.09 -4.37
C PHE A 43 14.03 -11.17 -5.21
N ILE A 44 13.69 -11.27 -6.51
CA ILE A 44 14.33 -12.23 -7.42
C ILE A 44 15.82 -11.91 -7.58
N SER A 45 16.18 -10.63 -7.70
CA SER A 45 17.57 -10.18 -7.81
C SER A 45 18.38 -10.53 -6.56
N THR A 46 17.79 -10.44 -5.37
CA THR A 46 18.40 -10.81 -4.10
C THR A 46 18.80 -12.29 -4.10
N PHE A 47 17.89 -13.19 -4.48
CA PHE A 47 18.22 -14.61 -4.61
C PHE A 47 19.31 -14.86 -5.64
N TYR A 48 19.20 -14.24 -6.81
CA TYR A 48 20.21 -14.36 -7.87
C TYR A 48 21.62 -13.98 -7.37
N ILE A 49 21.75 -12.84 -6.70
CA ILE A 49 23.04 -12.36 -6.17
C ILE A 49 23.58 -13.31 -5.08
N VAL A 50 22.74 -13.74 -4.14
CA VAL A 50 23.15 -14.64 -3.05
C VAL A 50 23.66 -15.97 -3.61
N PHE A 51 22.91 -16.61 -4.52
CA PHE A 51 23.29 -17.89 -5.12
C PHE A 51 24.53 -17.77 -6.01
N LYS A 52 24.59 -16.75 -6.87
CA LYS A 52 25.74 -16.54 -7.76
C LYS A 52 27.04 -16.34 -7.00
N TYR A 53 26.99 -15.56 -5.93
CA TYR A 53 28.18 -15.22 -5.14
C TYR A 53 28.35 -16.11 -3.90
N ILE A 54 27.63 -17.24 -3.78
CA ILE A 54 27.59 -18.08 -2.56
C ILE A 54 28.96 -18.56 -2.08
N ARG A 55 29.95 -18.67 -2.97
CA ARG A 55 31.34 -19.02 -2.61
C ARG A 55 32.06 -17.91 -1.83
N ARG A 56 31.59 -16.66 -1.91
CA ARG A 56 32.16 -15.50 -1.22
C ARG A 56 31.62 -15.40 0.21
N ARG A 57 32.50 -15.07 1.17
CA ARG A 57 32.11 -14.93 2.59
C ARG A 57 31.00 -13.90 2.79
N TRP A 58 31.08 -12.73 2.14
CA TRP A 58 30.07 -11.67 2.28
C TRP A 58 28.68 -12.11 1.83
N ALA A 59 28.57 -12.92 0.76
CA ALA A 59 27.29 -13.41 0.27
C ALA A 59 26.66 -14.42 1.23
N LYS A 60 27.48 -15.26 1.89
CA LYS A 60 27.01 -16.17 2.95
C LYS A 60 26.49 -15.41 4.17
N ILE A 61 27.21 -14.38 4.60
CA ILE A 61 26.79 -13.52 5.72
C ILE A 61 25.47 -12.83 5.36
N TYR A 62 25.40 -12.23 4.18
CA TYR A 62 24.20 -11.56 3.70
C TYR A 62 23.00 -12.50 3.61
N GLY A 63 23.16 -13.67 2.99
CA GLY A 63 22.11 -14.69 2.93
C GLY A 63 21.69 -15.20 4.32
N GLY A 64 22.64 -15.38 5.23
CA GLY A 64 22.36 -15.76 6.63
C GLY A 64 21.53 -14.69 7.35
N ILE A 65 21.87 -13.41 7.19
CA ILE A 65 21.09 -12.29 7.73
C ILE A 65 19.67 -12.31 7.16
N LEU A 66 19.49 -12.51 5.86
CA LEU A 66 18.16 -12.61 5.25
C LEU A 66 17.31 -13.73 5.87
N ILE A 67 17.90 -14.91 6.07
CA ILE A 67 17.21 -16.04 6.72
C ILE A 67 16.81 -15.68 8.15
N ILE A 68 17.72 -15.07 8.91
CA ILE A 68 17.44 -14.64 10.29
C ILE A 68 16.33 -13.58 10.30
N MET A 69 16.38 -12.58 9.42
CA MET A 69 15.36 -11.54 9.34
C MET A 69 13.99 -12.11 8.97
N ILE A 70 13.93 -13.06 8.03
CA ILE A 70 12.70 -13.78 7.71
C ILE A 70 12.21 -14.54 8.95
N GLY A 71 13.09 -15.30 9.62
CA GLY A 71 12.75 -16.00 10.87
C GLY A 71 12.22 -15.04 11.95
N MET A 72 12.87 -13.90 12.14
CA MET A 72 12.42 -12.86 13.08
C MET A 72 11.09 -12.24 12.66
N SER A 73 10.82 -12.09 11.36
CA SER A 73 9.52 -11.58 10.87
C SER A 73 8.36 -12.55 11.15
N LEU A 74 8.65 -13.84 11.38
CA LEU A 74 7.64 -14.84 11.74
C LEU A 74 7.29 -14.84 13.23
N LEU A 75 8.21 -14.41 14.11
CA LEU A 75 8.03 -14.45 15.56
C LEU A 75 6.92 -13.51 16.11
N PRO A 76 6.76 -12.26 15.66
CA PRO A 76 5.62 -11.44 16.06
C PRO A 76 4.40 -11.89 15.27
N MET A 77 3.79 -13.02 15.67
CA MET A 77 2.56 -13.60 15.08
C MET A 77 2.53 -13.62 13.55
N MET A 78 3.69 -13.74 12.89
CA MET A 78 3.86 -13.57 11.44
C MET A 78 3.33 -12.25 10.86
N VAL A 79 3.01 -11.23 11.67
CA VAL A 79 2.39 -9.99 11.18
C VAL A 79 3.23 -9.31 10.10
N PRO A 80 4.52 -9.00 10.32
CA PRO A 80 5.34 -8.33 9.32
C PRO A 80 5.50 -9.15 8.03
N PHE A 81 5.48 -10.48 8.16
CA PHE A 81 5.55 -11.39 7.04
C PHE A 81 4.25 -11.35 6.21
N LEU A 82 3.11 -11.47 6.89
CA LEU A 82 1.79 -11.47 6.26
C LEU A 82 1.45 -10.11 5.63
N THR A 83 1.83 -8.99 6.27
CA THR A 83 1.63 -7.65 5.68
C THR A 83 2.39 -7.49 4.37
N THR A 84 3.63 -7.96 4.32
CA THR A 84 4.47 -7.90 3.12
C THR A 84 3.86 -8.75 1.99
N ILE A 85 3.38 -9.96 2.32
CA ILE A 85 2.72 -10.83 1.34
C ILE A 85 1.40 -10.24 0.84
N GLY A 86 0.58 -9.72 1.76
CA GLY A 86 -0.68 -9.07 1.42
C GLY A 86 -0.47 -7.92 0.44
N PHE A 87 0.51 -7.06 0.71
CA PHE A 87 0.91 -5.99 -0.20
C PHE A 87 1.38 -6.51 -1.57
N ALA A 88 2.15 -7.60 -1.59
CA ALA A 88 2.72 -8.15 -2.82
C ALA A 88 1.69 -8.83 -3.74
N ILE A 89 0.56 -9.32 -3.20
CA ILE A 89 -0.38 -10.19 -3.92
C ILE A 89 -1.77 -9.53 -4.09
N VAL A 90 -2.35 -8.96 -3.04
CA VAL A 90 -3.77 -8.58 -3.01
C VAL A 90 -4.01 -7.36 -3.88
N SER A 91 -4.69 -7.48 -5.01
CA SER A 91 -5.18 -6.31 -5.77
C SER A 91 -6.23 -5.58 -4.95
N GLN A 92 -6.13 -4.25 -4.91
CA GLN A 92 -7.12 -3.41 -4.25
C GLN A 92 -7.87 -2.64 -5.32
N ASP A 93 -9.18 -2.85 -5.40
CA ASP A 93 -10.03 -2.11 -6.32
C ASP A 93 -10.20 -0.68 -5.81
N SER A 94 -10.23 0.27 -6.75
CA SER A 94 -10.38 1.68 -6.46
C SER A 94 -11.58 2.24 -7.22
N ILE A 95 -12.34 3.10 -6.54
CA ILE A 95 -13.51 3.76 -7.10
C ILE A 95 -13.14 5.23 -7.29
N LYS A 96 -13.24 5.73 -8.53
CA LYS A 96 -12.98 7.14 -8.84
C LYS A 96 -14.19 7.97 -8.43
N ILE A 97 -13.93 9.04 -7.66
CA ILE A 97 -14.94 10.03 -7.30
C ILE A 97 -14.91 11.17 -8.32
N ASP A 98 -13.70 11.65 -8.65
CA ASP A 98 -13.47 12.74 -9.59
C ASP A 98 -12.11 12.54 -10.32
N ASN A 99 -11.70 13.49 -11.14
CA ASN A 99 -10.42 13.47 -11.87
C ASN A 99 -9.19 13.57 -10.95
N GLU A 100 -9.34 14.10 -9.73
CA GLU A 100 -8.24 14.28 -8.78
C GLU A 100 -8.27 13.31 -7.60
N ILE A 101 -9.44 12.73 -7.29
CA ILE A 101 -9.65 11.96 -6.06
C ILE A 101 -10.31 10.63 -6.36
N HIS A 102 -9.76 9.58 -5.76
CA HIS A 102 -10.35 8.26 -5.76
C HIS A 102 -10.27 7.66 -4.35
N ILE A 103 -11.07 6.63 -4.11
CA ILE A 103 -11.12 5.93 -2.82
C ILE A 103 -10.78 4.47 -3.01
N ARG A 104 -10.18 3.90 -1.97
CA ARG A 104 -9.72 2.51 -1.97
C ARG A 104 -9.97 1.87 -0.62
N GLU A 105 -10.57 0.69 -0.63
CA GLU A 105 -10.59 -0.17 0.53
C GLU A 105 -9.18 -0.73 0.76
N THR A 106 -8.57 -0.41 1.89
CA THR A 106 -7.20 -0.85 2.18
C THR A 106 -7.03 -1.21 3.64
N SER A 107 -6.00 -2.00 3.91
CA SER A 107 -5.48 -2.18 5.25
C SER A 107 -3.96 -2.19 5.19
N LYS A 108 -3.34 -1.36 6.03
CA LYS A 108 -1.86 -1.34 6.17
C LYS A 108 -1.35 -2.55 6.96
N SER A 109 -2.24 -3.35 7.56
CA SER A 109 -1.87 -4.57 8.30
C SER A 109 -2.91 -5.67 8.16
N VAL A 110 -2.48 -6.93 8.09
CA VAL A 110 -3.39 -8.10 8.00
C VAL A 110 -4.25 -8.27 9.25
N ILE A 111 -3.88 -7.61 10.36
CA ILE A 111 -4.62 -7.66 11.63
C ILE A 111 -5.36 -6.34 11.91
N ALA A 112 -4.99 -5.26 11.21
CA ALA A 112 -5.71 -4.00 11.37
C ALA A 112 -7.07 -4.11 10.69
N MET A 113 -8.08 -3.54 11.35
CA MET A 113 -9.38 -3.31 10.74
C MET A 113 -9.14 -2.57 9.42
N PRO A 114 -9.68 -3.07 8.29
CA PRO A 114 -9.60 -2.33 7.04
C PRO A 114 -10.32 -0.99 7.19
N TYR A 115 -9.97 -0.04 6.32
CA TYR A 115 -10.59 1.27 6.27
C TYR A 115 -10.63 1.74 4.82
N ILE A 116 -11.41 2.79 4.57
CA ILE A 116 -11.49 3.40 3.24
C ILE A 116 -10.51 4.56 3.23
N SER A 117 -9.50 4.46 2.37
CA SER A 117 -8.50 5.49 2.14
C SER A 117 -8.95 6.42 1.03
N VAL A 118 -8.84 7.72 1.26
CA VAL A 118 -9.04 8.75 0.23
C VAL A 118 -7.68 9.12 -0.33
N LEU A 119 -7.53 8.94 -1.64
CA LEU A 119 -6.29 9.09 -2.37
C LEU A 119 -6.44 10.27 -3.35
N LYS A 120 -5.43 11.15 -3.36
CA LYS A 120 -5.30 12.22 -4.35
C LYS A 120 -4.26 11.83 -5.40
N ASP A 121 -4.64 11.94 -6.66
CA ASP A 121 -3.78 11.62 -7.79
C ASP A 121 -2.82 12.78 -8.12
N TYR A 122 -1.54 12.44 -8.27
CA TYR A 122 -0.44 13.33 -8.65
C TYR A 122 0.39 12.70 -9.78
N TRP A 123 -0.04 12.90 -11.03
CA TRP A 123 0.62 12.39 -12.23
C TRP A 123 0.74 10.84 -12.27
N ILE A 124 1.80 10.27 -11.69
CA ILE A 124 2.05 8.81 -11.58
C ILE A 124 2.05 8.34 -10.13
N PHE A 125 1.95 9.27 -9.20
CA PHE A 125 1.90 9.03 -7.77
C PHE A 125 0.49 9.27 -7.27
N GLU A 126 0.15 8.61 -6.19
CA GLU A 126 -1.04 8.86 -5.40
C GLU A 126 -0.59 9.16 -3.97
N ARG A 127 -1.36 10.00 -3.26
CA ARG A 127 -1.12 10.28 -1.85
C ARG A 127 -2.39 10.11 -1.06
N GLU A 128 -2.29 9.41 0.05
CA GLU A 128 -3.36 9.33 1.04
C GLU A 128 -3.55 10.69 1.72
N ILE A 129 -4.75 11.25 1.59
CA ILE A 129 -5.13 12.54 2.17
C ILE A 129 -6.05 12.39 3.37
N GLY A 130 -6.67 11.22 3.55
CA GLY A 130 -7.42 10.90 4.76
C GLY A 130 -8.08 9.53 4.71
N LYS A 131 -8.78 9.19 5.80
CA LYS A 131 -9.28 7.84 6.10
C LYS A 131 -10.70 7.94 6.64
N THR A 132 -11.58 7.03 6.23
CA THR A 132 -12.91 6.87 6.81
C THR A 132 -13.15 5.41 7.20
N ASP A 133 -14.09 5.21 8.10
CA ASP A 133 -14.51 3.88 8.56
C ASP A 133 -14.92 2.99 7.40
N PHE A 134 -14.65 1.70 7.56
CA PHE A 134 -14.97 0.66 6.58
C PHE A 134 -16.46 0.43 6.37
N ASN A 135 -17.23 0.55 7.45
CA ASN A 135 -18.66 0.30 7.45
C ASN A 135 -19.44 1.62 7.57
N PHE A 136 -20.55 1.67 6.85
CA PHE A 136 -21.53 2.74 6.93
C PHE A 136 -22.79 2.20 7.62
N GLU A 137 -23.20 2.83 8.72
CA GLU A 137 -24.40 2.41 9.47
C GLU A 137 -25.58 3.33 9.12
N ILE A 138 -26.62 2.77 8.49
CA ILE A 138 -27.88 3.47 8.18
C ILE A 138 -29.02 2.61 8.71
N ASN A 139 -29.87 3.18 9.57
CA ASN A 139 -31.06 2.50 10.10
C ASN A 139 -30.77 1.11 10.70
N ASN A 140 -29.66 0.95 11.43
CA ASN A 140 -29.16 -0.32 11.99
C ASN A 140 -28.72 -1.39 10.97
N GLU A 141 -28.58 -1.04 9.70
CA GLU A 141 -27.97 -1.87 8.66
C GLU A 141 -26.55 -1.38 8.33
N PHE A 142 -25.63 -2.32 8.08
CA PHE A 142 -24.26 -2.03 7.70
C PHE A 142 -24.07 -2.17 6.19
N PHE A 143 -23.58 -1.09 5.57
CA PHE A 143 -23.29 -1.03 4.13
C PHE A 143 -21.78 -0.93 3.89
N ARG A 144 -21.33 -1.52 2.79
CA ARG A 144 -19.96 -1.39 2.28
C ARG A 144 -19.91 -0.36 1.15
N ILE A 145 -18.69 0.00 0.77
CA ILE A 145 -18.45 0.93 -0.34
C ILE A 145 -19.04 0.42 -1.67
N ASP A 146 -19.06 -0.90 -1.88
CA ASP A 146 -19.62 -1.54 -3.08
C ASP A 146 -21.15 -1.40 -3.17
N ASP A 147 -21.82 -1.16 -2.04
CA ASP A 147 -23.27 -0.95 -1.96
C ASP A 147 -23.66 0.52 -2.25
N ALA A 148 -22.68 1.42 -2.38
CA ALA A 148 -22.93 2.83 -2.64
C ALA A 148 -23.38 3.03 -4.10
N LYS A 149 -24.55 3.66 -4.29
CA LYS A 149 -25.07 4.04 -5.60
C LYS A 149 -24.28 5.19 -6.22
N SER A 150 -23.90 6.16 -5.39
CA SER A 150 -23.10 7.30 -5.83
C SER A 150 -22.24 7.82 -4.70
N ILE A 151 -21.06 8.32 -5.06
CA ILE A 151 -20.11 8.94 -4.12
C ILE A 151 -19.70 10.27 -4.74
N LYS A 152 -19.90 11.35 -4.01
CA LYS A 152 -19.66 12.71 -4.51
C LYS A 152 -18.90 13.54 -3.50
N ARG A 153 -17.98 14.36 -4.00
CA ARG A 153 -17.35 15.43 -3.21
C ARG A 153 -18.30 16.62 -3.14
N LEU A 154 -18.57 17.13 -1.94
CA LEU A 154 -19.36 18.34 -1.77
C LEU A 154 -18.52 19.61 -2.00
N PRO A 155 -19.10 20.68 -2.59
CA PRO A 155 -18.38 21.91 -2.93
C PRO A 155 -17.94 22.73 -1.71
N GLU A 156 -18.47 22.46 -0.52
CA GLU A 156 -18.01 23.05 0.74
C GLU A 156 -16.67 22.47 1.23
N SER A 157 -16.07 21.57 0.46
CA SER A 157 -14.74 21.01 0.72
C SER A 157 -13.64 22.05 0.46
N ASN A 158 -12.97 22.48 1.53
CA ASN A 158 -11.74 23.26 1.46
C ASN A 158 -10.52 22.31 1.31
N ASP A 159 -9.35 22.82 0.93
CA ASP A 159 -8.11 22.03 0.75
C ASP A 159 -7.68 21.25 2.02
N GLN A 160 -8.22 21.59 3.18
CA GLN A 160 -7.95 20.95 4.47
C GLN A 160 -9.08 20.05 4.99
N LYS A 161 -10.28 20.09 4.38
CA LYS A 161 -11.45 19.35 4.84
C LYS A 161 -12.25 18.83 3.66
N ILE A 162 -12.31 17.52 3.51
CA ILE A 162 -13.01 16.90 2.41
C ILE A 162 -14.27 16.25 2.93
N ILE A 163 -15.41 16.74 2.44
CA ILE A 163 -16.71 16.17 2.76
C ILE A 163 -17.13 15.30 1.58
N LEU A 164 -17.27 14.01 1.86
CA LEU A 164 -17.78 13.01 0.91
C LEU A 164 -19.21 12.64 1.28
N GLU A 165 -20.11 12.74 0.30
CA GLU A 165 -21.47 12.21 0.37
C GLU A 165 -21.51 10.81 -0.23
N PHE A 166 -21.92 9.84 0.58
CA PHE A 166 -22.19 8.46 0.17
C PHE A 166 -23.71 8.27 0.09
N GLU A 167 -24.21 7.91 -1.09
CA GLU A 167 -25.62 7.66 -1.34
C GLU A 167 -25.88 6.16 -1.46
N PHE A 168 -26.73 5.63 -0.58
CA PHE A 168 -27.16 4.23 -0.54
C PHE A 168 -28.66 4.13 -0.87
N GLU A 169 -29.18 2.92 -1.04
CA GLU A 169 -30.62 2.72 -1.27
C GLU A 169 -31.48 3.28 -0.13
N ASN A 170 -30.99 3.12 1.10
CA ASN A 170 -31.74 3.37 2.34
C ASN A 170 -31.43 4.74 2.98
N GLY A 171 -30.56 5.56 2.38
CA GLY A 171 -30.22 6.88 2.91
C GLY A 171 -28.90 7.45 2.40
N LYS A 172 -28.51 8.61 2.95
CA LYS A 172 -27.27 9.31 2.64
C LYS A 172 -26.44 9.50 3.90
N ILE A 173 -25.12 9.34 3.78
CA ILE A 173 -24.16 9.63 4.87
C ILE A 173 -23.13 10.63 4.37
N LEU A 174 -22.83 11.61 5.22
CA LEU A 174 -21.72 12.54 5.03
C LEU A 174 -20.54 12.10 5.90
N ARG A 175 -19.35 12.03 5.31
CA ARG A 175 -18.09 11.82 6.03
C ARG A 175 -17.18 13.01 5.82
N GLU A 176 -16.71 13.59 6.92
CA GLU A 176 -15.65 14.60 6.94
C GLU A 176 -14.30 13.91 7.12
N ILE A 177 -13.34 14.28 6.28
CA ILE A 177 -12.02 13.66 6.13
C ILE A 177 -10.95 14.75 6.19
#